data_AF-A0A7V2RU85-F1
#
_entry.id   AF-A0A7V2RU85-F1
#
_cell.length_a   1.000
_cell.length_b   1.000
_cell.length_c   1.000
_cell.angle_alpha   90.00
_cell.angle_beta   90.00
_cell.angle_gamma   90.00
#
_symmetry.space_group_name_H-M   'P 1'
#
loop_
_entity.id
_entity.type
_entity.pdbx_description
1 polymer ?
#
loop_
_entity_poly.entity_id
_entity_poly.type
_entity_poly.pdbx_seq_one_letter_code
_entity_poly.pdbx_strand_id
1 'polypeptide(L)'
;WMLLMAPGEPGSPIDIDGLPPDLANSSASAMDPRANGQLISLPLREAREHFERAYLQAQLQRFGGNVSRTANFIGMERSALHRKLKTLGLYGEE
;
A
#
# COMPACT_ATOMS: atom_id res chain seq x y z
N TRP A 1 -21.84 16.65 6.39
CA TRP A 1 -21.22 17.98 6.19
C TRP A 1 -19.91 17.98 6.95
N MET A 2 -18.77 18.17 6.27
CA MET A 2 -17.44 18.19 6.89
C MET A 2 -16.96 19.64 6.92
N LEU A 3 -16.61 20.13 8.11
CA LEU A 3 -16.17 21.51 8.33
C LEU A 3 -14.63 21.52 8.36
N LEU A 4 -14.00 22.11 7.33
CA LEU A 4 -12.56 22.35 7.33
C LEU A 4 -12.28 23.61 8.15
N MET A 5 -11.95 23.43 9.43
CA MET A 5 -11.37 24.50 10.26
C MET A 5 -9.89 24.21 10.44
N ALA A 6 -9.04 25.01 9.80
CA ALA A 6 -7.60 24.98 10.05
C ALA A 6 -7.33 25.75 11.35
N PRO A 7 -6.67 25.15 12.36
CA PRO A 7 -6.24 25.88 13.54
C PRO A 7 -5.02 26.72 13.16
N GLY A 8 -5.24 27.96 12.75
CA GLY A 8 -4.15 28.86 12.39
C GLY A 8 -4.61 30.15 11.72
N GLU A 9 -3.70 31.12 11.67
CA GLU A 9 -3.92 32.32 10.87
C GLU A 9 -3.97 31.98 9.37
N PRO A 10 -4.80 32.67 8.58
CA PRO A 10 -4.84 32.44 7.15
C PRO A 10 -3.46 32.69 6.52
N GLY A 11 -2.87 31.64 5.96
CA GLY A 11 -1.56 31.70 5.30
C GLY A 11 -0.38 31.14 6.10
N SER A 12 -0.59 30.65 7.34
CA SER A 12 0.46 29.90 8.04
C SER A 12 0.69 28.53 7.38
N PRO A 13 1.95 28.08 7.23
CA PRO A 13 2.24 26.72 6.77
C PRO A 13 1.62 25.69 7.74
N ILE A 14 1.06 24.62 7.18
CA ILE A 14 0.42 23.55 7.96
C ILE A 14 1.50 22.56 8.37
N ASP A 15 1.83 22.55 9.65
CA ASP A 15 2.75 21.57 10.23
C ASP A 15 2.02 20.26 10.60
N ILE A 16 2.77 19.18 10.75
CA ILE A 16 2.23 17.83 11.05
C ILE A 16 1.43 17.79 12.35
N ASP A 17 1.73 18.68 13.30
CA ASP A 17 1.04 18.84 14.59
C ASP A 17 -0.37 19.43 14.44
N GLY A 18 -0.65 20.12 13.33
CA GLY A 18 -1.95 20.74 13.04
C GLY A 18 -2.96 19.80 12.38
N LEU A 19 -2.60 18.54 12.12
CA LEU A 19 -3.49 17.56 11.50
C LEU A 19 -4.40 16.91 12.55
N PRO A 20 -5.70 16.68 12.24
CA PRO A 20 -6.58 15.96 13.14
C PRO A 20 -6.05 14.54 13.40
N PRO A 21 -6.29 14.00 14.61
CA PRO A 21 -5.71 12.72 15.04
C PRO A 21 -6.07 11.55 14.10
N ASP A 22 -7.23 11.61 13.44
CA ASP A 22 -7.66 10.63 12.44
C ASP A 22 -6.72 10.56 11.21
N LEU A 23 -6.23 11.71 10.73
CA LEU A 23 -5.27 11.79 9.63
C LEU A 23 -3.83 11.53 10.10
N ALA A 24 -3.49 11.96 11.32
CA ALA A 24 -2.19 11.69 11.93
C ALA A 24 -1.97 10.17 12.13
N ASN A 25 -3.00 9.43 12.56
CA ASN A 25 -2.93 7.97 12.71
C ASN A 25 -3.06 7.20 11.38
N SER A 26 -3.82 7.72 10.41
CA SER A 26 -4.00 7.04 9.11
C SER A 26 -2.72 7.06 8.27
N SER A 27 -1.94 8.13 8.35
CA SER A 27 -0.63 8.23 7.67
C SER A 27 0.41 7.28 8.28
N ALA A 28 0.35 7.02 9.58
CA ALA A 28 1.23 6.07 10.26
C ALA A 28 0.99 4.62 9.83
N SER A 29 -0.24 4.23 9.46
CA SER A 29 -0.54 2.82 9.12
C SER A 29 -0.35 2.46 7.64
N ALA A 30 -0.44 3.43 6.72
CA ALA A 30 -0.25 3.18 5.28
C ALA A 30 1.19 3.48 4.82
N MET A 31 1.92 4.33 5.55
CA MET A 31 3.28 4.77 5.24
C MET A 31 4.07 4.91 6.55
N ASP A 32 4.28 3.83 7.30
CA ASP A 32 5.19 3.86 8.44
C ASP A 32 6.64 4.05 7.94
N PRO A 33 7.28 5.21 8.15
CA PRO A 33 8.66 5.44 7.71
C PRO A 33 9.69 4.58 8.47
N ARG A 34 9.34 4.01 9.64
CA ARG A 34 10.19 3.06 10.37
C ARG A 34 10.09 1.66 9.78
N ALA A 35 8.93 1.25 9.28
CA ALA A 35 8.81 0.05 8.43
C ALA A 35 9.61 0.22 7.13
N ASN A 36 9.61 1.42 6.54
CA ASN A 36 10.45 1.75 5.38
C ASN A 36 11.95 1.80 5.72
N GLY A 37 12.32 2.27 6.91
CA GLY A 37 13.70 2.27 7.40
C GLY A 37 14.27 0.85 7.55
N GLN A 38 13.44 -0.11 7.96
CA GLN A 38 13.82 -1.53 7.92
C GLN A 38 13.97 -2.02 6.47
N LEU A 39 13.04 -1.69 5.56
CA LEU A 39 13.12 -2.06 4.13
C LEU A 39 14.36 -1.51 3.41
N ILE A 40 14.87 -0.34 3.81
CA ILE A 40 16.10 0.28 3.25
C ILE A 40 17.38 -0.44 3.70
N SER A 41 17.36 -1.11 4.85
CA SER A 41 18.47 -1.96 5.31
C SER A 41 18.43 -3.37 4.71
N LEU A 42 17.34 -3.76 4.06
CA LEU A 42 17.26 -5.05 3.37
C LEU A 42 17.97 -5.00 2.01
N PRO A 43 18.59 -6.11 1.57
CA PRO A 43 19.07 -6.25 0.20
C PRO A 43 17.95 -5.91 -0.80
N LEU A 44 18.30 -5.20 -1.89
CA LEU A 44 17.34 -4.77 -2.93
C LEU A 44 16.42 -5.91 -3.40
N ARG A 45 16.94 -7.14 -3.41
CA ARG A 45 16.19 -8.35 -3.72
C ARG A 45 15.01 -8.57 -2.76
N GLU A 46 15.25 -8.51 -1.45
CA GLU A 46 14.21 -8.75 -0.44
C GLU A 46 13.23 -7.58 -0.35
N ALA A 47 13.72 -6.34 -0.44
CA ALA A 47 12.86 -5.16 -0.51
C ALA A 47 11.89 -5.23 -1.70
N ARG A 48 12.39 -5.66 -2.87
CA ARG A 48 11.57 -5.88 -4.07
C ARG A 48 10.54 -6.99 -3.85
N GLU A 49 10.90 -8.06 -3.17
CA GLU A 49 10.00 -9.19 -2.89
C GLU A 49 8.86 -8.78 -1.94
N HIS A 50 9.20 -8.04 -0.88
CA HIS A 50 8.23 -7.46 0.05
C HIS A 50 7.27 -6.47 -0.64
N PHE A 51 7.81 -5.56 -1.44
CA PHE A 51 6.99 -4.63 -2.21
C PHE A 51 6.08 -5.36 -3.20
N GLU A 52 6.62 -6.31 -3.97
CA GLU A 52 5.85 -7.05 -4.98
C GLU A 52 4.71 -7.84 -4.33
N ARG A 53 4.95 -8.45 -3.16
CA ARG A 53 3.92 -9.14 -2.37
C ARG A 53 2.81 -8.18 -1.94
N ALA A 54 3.16 -7.06 -1.30
CA ALA A 54 2.18 -6.08 -0.83
C ALA A 54 1.38 -5.45 -1.98
N TYR A 55 2.05 -5.15 -3.09
CA TYR A 55 1.44 -4.58 -4.29
C TYR A 55 0.44 -5.55 -4.92
N LEU A 56 0.83 -6.80 -5.13
CA LEU A 56 -0.06 -7.82 -5.71
C LEU A 56 -1.25 -8.13 -4.80
N GLN A 57 -1.03 -8.18 -3.49
CA GLN A 57 -2.09 -8.40 -2.51
C GLN A 57 -3.11 -7.26 -2.53
N ALA A 58 -2.66 -6.00 -2.48
CA ALA A 58 -3.53 -4.83 -2.53
C ALA A 58 -4.34 -4.79 -3.83
N GLN A 59 -3.69 -5.10 -4.96
CA GLN A 59 -4.36 -5.07 -6.27
C GLN A 59 -5.37 -6.21 -6.43
N LEU A 60 -5.04 -7.40 -5.91
CA LEU A 60 -5.97 -8.54 -5.92
C LEU A 60 -7.20 -8.27 -5.05
N GLN A 61 -7.01 -7.69 -3.85
CA GLN A 61 -8.12 -7.26 -2.98
C GLN A 61 -8.99 -6.19 -3.66
N ARG A 62 -8.37 -5.23 -4.35
CA ARG A 62 -9.09 -4.18 -5.11
C ARG A 62 -10.00 -4.73 -6.20
N PHE A 63 -9.64 -5.86 -6.81
CA PHE A 63 -10.45 -6.54 -7.82
C PHE A 63 -11.28 -7.70 -7.27
N GLY A 64 -11.39 -7.83 -5.94
CA GLY A 64 -12.22 -8.85 -5.28
C GLY A 64 -11.77 -10.28 -5.57
N GLY A 65 -10.47 -10.52 -5.69
CA GLY A 65 -9.93 -11.85 -6.00
C GLY A 65 -9.95 -12.21 -7.49
N ASN A 66 -10.38 -11.30 -8.37
CA ASN A 66 -10.39 -11.59 -9.81
C ASN A 66 -8.98 -11.50 -10.42
N VAL A 67 -8.28 -12.64 -10.50
CA VAL A 67 -6.93 -12.76 -11.06
C VAL A 67 -6.87 -12.29 -12.52
N SER A 68 -7.89 -12.57 -13.33
CA SER A 68 -7.90 -12.18 -14.74
C SER A 68 -7.95 -10.66 -14.93
N ARG A 69 -8.81 -9.97 -14.17
CA ARG A 69 -8.91 -8.51 -14.20
C ARG A 69 -7.64 -7.86 -13.65
N THR A 70 -7.10 -8.44 -12.58
CA THR A 70 -5.82 -8.01 -11.99
C THR A 70 -4.69 -8.16 -13.00
N ALA A 71 -4.55 -9.33 -13.64
CA ALA A 71 -3.53 -9.62 -14.65
C ALA A 71 -3.55 -8.61 -15.81
N ASN A 72 -4.73 -8.32 -16.35
CA ASN A 72 -4.90 -7.32 -17.40
C ASN A 72 -4.46 -5.91 -16.94
N PHE A 73 -4.82 -5.52 -15.71
CA PHE A 73 -4.43 -4.22 -15.16
C PHE A 73 -2.93 -4.07 -14.95
N ILE A 74 -2.26 -5.10 -14.43
CA ILE A 74 -0.81 -5.07 -14.17
C ILE A 74 -0.02 -5.29 -15.47
N GLY A 75 -0.68 -5.68 -16.58
CA GLY A 75 -0.03 -6.01 -17.84
C GLY A 75 0.74 -7.35 -17.81
N MET A 76 0.33 -8.27 -16.93
CA MET A 76 0.94 -9.59 -16.79
C MET A 76 0.00 -10.66 -17.37
N GLU A 77 0.55 -11.69 -17.99
CA GLU A 77 -0.27 -12.86 -18.36
C GLU A 77 -0.90 -13.50 -17.12
N ARG A 78 -2.18 -13.88 -17.24
CA ARG A 78 -2.93 -14.54 -16.16
C ARG A 78 -2.18 -15.73 -15.55
N SER A 79 -1.59 -16.57 -16.41
CA SER A 79 -0.85 -17.78 -16.02
C SER A 79 0.40 -17.45 -15.21
N ALA A 80 1.12 -16.39 -15.59
CA ALA A 80 2.29 -15.90 -14.89
C ALA A 80 1.91 -15.30 -13.53
N LEU A 81 0.85 -14.47 -13.51
CA LEU A 81 0.33 -13.89 -12.27
C LEU A 81 -0.10 -14.97 -11.28
N HIS A 82 -0.84 -15.97 -11.75
CA HIS A 82 -1.32 -17.07 -10.92
C HIS A 82 -0.17 -17.89 -10.32
N ARG A 83 0.85 -18.23 -11.13
CA ARG A 83 2.07 -18.87 -10.62
C ARG A 83 2.77 -17.99 -9.58
N LYS A 84 2.85 -16.68 -9.82
CA LYS A 84 3.54 -15.74 -8.93
C LYS A 84 2.81 -15.54 -7.60
N LEU A 85 1.48 -15.46 -7.63
CA LEU A 85 0.63 -15.44 -6.43
C LEU A 85 0.77 -16.72 -5.60
N LYS A 86 0.88 -17.89 -6.26
CA LYS A 86 1.12 -19.17 -5.59
C LYS A 86 2.51 -19.24 -4.94
N THR A 87 3.56 -18.80 -5.64
CA THR A 87 4.93 -18.73 -5.09
C THR A 87 5.03 -17.77 -3.89
N LEU A 88 4.29 -16.66 -3.93
CA LEU A 88 4.23 -15.68 -2.85
C LEU A 88 3.27 -16.09 -1.72
N GLY A 89 2.57 -17.23 -1.81
CA GLY A 89 1.61 -17.67 -0.78
C GLY A 89 0.43 -16.70 -0.59
N LEU A 90 0.05 -15.96 -1.64
CA LEU A 90 -1.05 -14.99 -1.64
C LEU A 90 -2.37 -15.60 -2.14
N TYR A 91 -2.35 -16.84 -2.60
CA TYR A 91 -3.54 -17.58 -3.04
C TYR A 91 -3.73 -18.77 -2.10
N GLY A 92 -4.68 -18.63 -1.17
CA GLY A 92 -5.24 -19.74 -0.41
C GLY A 92 -6.31 -20.41 -1.26
N GLU A 93 -6.19 -21.72 -1.40
CA GLU A 93 -7.14 -22.59 -2.07
C GLU A 93 -8.44 -22.62 -1.26
N GLU A 94 -9.56 -22.11 -1.81
CA GLU A 94 -10.92 -22.68 -1.75
C GLU A 94 -11.73 -22.20 -2.97
#